data_AF-A0AAU9Y288-F1
#
_entry.id   AF-A0AAU9Y288-F1
#
_cell.length_a   1.000
_cell.length_b   1.000
_cell.length_c   1.000
_cell.angle_alpha   90.00
_cell.angle_beta   90.00
_cell.angle_gamma   90.00
#
_symmetry.space_group_name_H-M   'P 1'
#
loop_
_entity.id
_entity.type
_entity.pdbx_description
1 polymer ?
#
loop_
_entity_poly.entity_id
_entity_poly.type
_entity_poly.pdbx_seq_one_letter_code
_entity_poly.pdbx_strand_id
1 'polypeptide(L)'
;MLNHISKDRGSFLKARDCFSSSLSKLNEIRTHLQFNDEWKISYRDTYNNIYNSLWCLHLNQGEVNDALRVAEDGRAQALKRSHGRKIMGVKTYTLEKSTGSSLRSIHSTTVFIALNRQEIIFWVIRKDEEVTLRRREDVRTFLSTLHHTTLDEIGVRAGESFKELFDLIIAPVADLVYGNDLILVPEGPLCLVPYAALMNPKQEYLCESLKIRLIPSLTTLKLITDPPADFHNKTGALLVGDPYLEGRRKLCELPYAKKEVEMIGRILGTAPSLEKWRLKEKS
;
A
#
# COMPACT_ATOMS: atom_id res chain seq x y z
N MET A 1 -33.74 24.48 -11.65
CA MET A 1 -32.42 23.93 -11.29
C MET A 1 -32.31 23.41 -9.84
N LEU A 2 -33.06 23.93 -8.86
CA LEU A 2 -33.00 23.46 -7.46
C LEU A 2 -33.53 22.02 -7.20
N ASN A 3 -34.46 21.52 -8.04
CA ASN A 3 -35.05 20.19 -7.87
C ASN A 3 -34.18 19.01 -8.35
N HIS A 4 -33.19 19.24 -9.23
CA HIS A 4 -32.27 18.18 -9.66
C HIS A 4 -31.19 17.94 -8.58
N ILE A 5 -30.65 19.01 -8.00
CA ILE A 5 -29.63 18.94 -6.95
C ILE A 5 -30.19 18.31 -5.66
N SER A 6 -31.45 18.59 -5.29
CA SER A 6 -32.09 17.99 -4.11
C SER A 6 -32.39 16.50 -4.28
N LYS A 7 -32.80 16.08 -5.49
CA LYS A 7 -33.11 14.68 -5.81
C LYS A 7 -31.85 13.83 -5.89
N ASP A 8 -30.77 14.37 -6.46
CA ASP A 8 -29.46 13.72 -6.48
C ASP A 8 -28.85 13.63 -5.08
N ARG A 9 -28.90 14.70 -4.28
CA ARG A 9 -28.46 14.65 -2.86
C ARG A 9 -29.23 13.61 -2.04
N GLY A 10 -30.54 13.49 -2.23
CA GLY A 10 -31.35 12.48 -1.57
C GLY A 10 -30.99 11.04 -1.99
N SER A 11 -30.59 10.85 -3.26
CA SER A 11 -30.09 9.56 -3.77
C SER A 11 -28.70 9.22 -3.21
N PHE A 12 -27.80 10.20 -3.15
CA PHE A 12 -26.45 10.04 -2.60
C PHE A 12 -26.46 9.70 -1.10
N LEU A 13 -27.33 10.33 -0.32
CA LEU A 13 -27.46 10.03 1.12
C LEU A 13 -27.95 8.60 1.34
N LYS A 14 -28.99 8.17 0.59
CA LYS A 14 -29.49 6.78 0.65
C LYS A 14 -28.43 5.77 0.21
N ALA A 15 -27.68 6.07 -0.84
CA ALA A 15 -26.59 5.22 -1.31
C ALA A 15 -25.49 5.11 -0.24
N ARG A 16 -25.08 6.23 0.35
CA ARG A 16 -24.09 6.26 1.43
C ARG A 16 -24.54 5.46 2.65
N ASP A 17 -25.78 5.60 3.08
CA ASP A 17 -26.33 4.86 4.22
C ASP A 17 -26.37 3.35 3.92
N CYS A 18 -26.74 2.97 2.69
CA CYS A 18 -26.74 1.58 2.23
C CYS A 18 -25.31 0.98 2.22
N PHE A 19 -24.34 1.69 1.66
CA PHE A 19 -22.95 1.25 1.65
C PHE A 19 -22.36 1.19 3.06
N SER A 20 -22.64 2.19 3.91
CA SER A 20 -22.16 2.22 5.30
C SER A 20 -22.76 1.07 6.13
N SER A 21 -24.06 0.80 5.96
CA SER A 21 -24.74 -0.34 6.60
C SER A 21 -24.18 -1.67 6.12
N SER A 22 -23.94 -1.82 4.81
CA SER A 22 -23.29 -2.99 4.23
C SER A 22 -21.88 -3.17 4.78
N LEU A 23 -21.10 -2.09 4.86
CA LEU A 23 -19.75 -2.09 5.42
C LEU A 23 -19.74 -2.52 6.89
N SER A 24 -20.69 -2.03 7.67
CA SER A 24 -20.85 -2.40 9.08
C SER A 24 -21.09 -3.90 9.23
N LYS A 25 -22.03 -4.47 8.45
CA LYS A 25 -22.31 -5.91 8.47
C LYS A 25 -21.13 -6.76 8.01
N LEU A 26 -20.39 -6.32 6.99
CA LEU A 26 -19.18 -7.02 6.53
C LEU A 26 -18.08 -7.00 7.59
N ASN A 27 -17.92 -5.87 8.27
CA ASN A 27 -16.94 -5.76 9.36
C ASN A 27 -17.33 -6.62 10.56
N GLU A 28 -18.62 -6.72 10.87
CA GLU A 28 -19.17 -7.63 11.89
C GLU A 28 -18.84 -9.09 11.53
N ILE A 29 -19.21 -9.55 10.33
CA ILE A 29 -18.89 -10.90 9.83
C ILE A 29 -17.38 -11.16 9.90
N ARG A 30 -16.56 -10.21 9.45
CA ARG A 30 -15.10 -10.32 9.50
C ARG A 30 -14.57 -10.47 10.93
N THR A 31 -15.16 -9.78 11.91
CA THR A 31 -14.76 -9.93 13.32
C THR A 31 -15.07 -11.30 13.89
N HIS A 32 -16.06 -12.01 13.32
CA HIS A 32 -16.39 -13.39 13.69
C HIS A 32 -15.50 -14.44 12.99
N LEU A 33 -14.81 -14.11 11.89
CA LEU A 33 -13.89 -15.01 11.16
C LEU A 33 -12.53 -15.23 11.86
N GLN A 34 -12.50 -15.30 13.19
CA GLN A 34 -11.32 -15.04 14.03
C GLN A 34 -10.04 -15.85 13.69
N PHE A 35 -10.14 -17.02 13.06
CA PHE A 35 -9.02 -17.97 12.99
C PHE A 35 -8.42 -18.27 11.61
N ASN A 36 -9.00 -17.79 10.49
CA ASN A 36 -8.41 -18.05 9.18
C ASN A 36 -7.94 -16.76 8.50
N ASP A 37 -6.64 -16.45 8.64
CA ASP A 37 -6.04 -15.24 8.08
C ASP A 37 -6.05 -15.28 6.53
N GLU A 38 -6.03 -16.46 5.90
CA GLU A 38 -6.20 -16.59 4.43
C GLU A 38 -7.61 -16.16 3.98
N TRP A 39 -8.63 -16.51 4.76
CA TRP A 39 -10.01 -16.12 4.45
C TRP A 39 -10.23 -14.62 4.62
N LYS A 40 -9.56 -13.96 5.57
CA LYS A 40 -9.66 -12.50 5.73
C LYS A 40 -9.06 -11.74 4.54
N ILE A 41 -7.99 -12.27 3.95
CA ILE A 41 -7.36 -11.68 2.75
C ILE A 41 -8.26 -11.86 1.54
N SER A 42 -8.77 -13.08 1.31
CA SER A 42 -9.72 -13.36 0.20
C SER A 42 -11.05 -12.60 0.35
N TYR A 43 -11.55 -12.46 1.58
CA TYR A 43 -12.74 -11.67 1.90
C TYR A 43 -12.52 -10.20 1.51
N ARG A 44 -11.39 -9.60 1.89
CA ARG A 44 -11.05 -8.22 1.51
C ARG A 44 -11.03 -8.04 -0.02
N ASP A 45 -10.40 -8.94 -0.75
CA ASP A 45 -10.29 -8.83 -2.21
C ASP A 45 -11.67 -8.93 -2.88
N THR A 46 -12.59 -9.70 -2.30
CA THR A 46 -13.99 -9.83 -2.75
C THR A 46 -14.81 -8.56 -2.50
N TYR A 47 -14.58 -7.87 -1.38
CA TYR A 47 -15.36 -6.69 -0.99
C TYR A 47 -14.66 -5.35 -1.26
N ASN A 48 -13.54 -5.35 -1.99
CA ASN A 48 -12.82 -4.12 -2.33
C ASN A 48 -13.72 -3.11 -3.08
N ASN A 49 -14.66 -3.63 -3.89
CA ASN A 49 -15.64 -2.81 -4.60
C ASN A 49 -16.54 -1.96 -3.69
N ILE A 50 -16.83 -2.39 -2.47
CA ILE A 50 -17.70 -1.66 -1.53
C ILE A 50 -16.94 -0.50 -0.90
N TYR A 51 -15.69 -0.74 -0.47
CA TYR A 51 -14.80 0.33 -0.02
C TYR A 51 -14.57 1.34 -1.14
N ASN A 52 -14.31 0.85 -2.37
CA ASN A 52 -14.15 1.70 -3.56
C ASN A 52 -15.36 2.57 -3.86
N SER A 53 -16.55 1.97 -3.82
CA SER A 53 -17.79 2.72 -4.02
C SER A 53 -17.99 3.78 -2.93
N LEU A 54 -17.67 3.47 -1.67
CA LEU A 54 -17.89 4.40 -0.57
C LEU A 54 -16.91 5.57 -0.58
N TRP A 55 -15.61 5.36 -0.80
CA TRP A 55 -14.68 6.48 -0.90
C TRP A 55 -14.92 7.32 -2.16
N CYS A 56 -15.35 6.70 -3.28
CA CYS A 56 -15.77 7.44 -4.49
C CYS A 56 -16.96 8.37 -4.19
N LEU A 57 -17.95 7.90 -3.43
CA LEU A 57 -19.10 8.71 -3.03
C LEU A 57 -18.68 9.92 -2.19
N HIS A 58 -17.76 9.75 -1.24
CA HIS A 58 -17.21 10.86 -0.46
C HIS A 58 -16.48 11.88 -1.36
N LEU A 59 -15.70 11.42 -2.34
CA LEU A 59 -15.04 12.32 -3.30
C LEU A 59 -16.04 13.10 -4.17
N ASN A 60 -17.13 12.47 -4.59
CA ASN A 60 -18.20 13.12 -5.34
C ASN A 60 -18.96 14.16 -4.50
N GLN A 61 -18.90 14.05 -3.18
CA GLN A 61 -19.44 15.04 -2.23
C GLN A 61 -18.44 16.14 -1.86
N GLY A 62 -17.20 16.08 -2.36
CA GLY A 62 -16.12 17.00 -2.01
C GLY A 62 -15.44 16.69 -0.67
N GLU A 63 -15.79 15.57 -0.03
CA GLU A 63 -15.28 15.17 1.28
C GLU A 63 -13.94 14.41 1.13
N VAL A 64 -12.88 15.11 0.76
CA VAL A 64 -11.55 14.53 0.43
C VAL A 64 -10.96 13.71 1.59
N ASN A 65 -11.04 14.23 2.82
CA ASN A 65 -10.47 13.59 4.00
C ASN A 65 -11.28 12.36 4.44
N ASP A 66 -12.60 12.40 4.35
CA ASP A 66 -13.44 11.24 4.68
C ASP A 66 -13.27 10.13 3.63
N ALA A 67 -13.11 10.48 2.35
CA ALA A 67 -12.75 9.53 1.31
C ALA A 67 -11.41 8.83 1.59
N LEU A 68 -10.37 9.61 1.91
CA LEU A 68 -9.06 9.07 2.28
C LEU A 68 -9.16 8.12 3.48
N ARG A 69 -9.93 8.50 4.51
CA ARG A 69 -10.15 7.66 5.70
C ARG A 69 -10.79 6.32 5.30
N VAL A 70 -11.84 6.33 4.49
CA VAL A 70 -12.52 5.10 4.07
C VAL A 70 -11.58 4.20 3.25
N ALA A 71 -10.77 4.77 2.36
CA ALA A 71 -9.79 4.02 1.58
C ALA A 71 -8.70 3.39 2.46
N GLU A 72 -8.11 4.18 3.37
CA GLU A 72 -7.12 3.69 4.34
C GLU A 72 -7.70 2.63 5.28
N ASP A 73 -8.94 2.84 5.73
CA ASP A 73 -9.68 1.88 6.56
C ASP A 73 -9.86 0.54 5.83
N GLY A 74 -10.03 0.56 4.50
CA GLY A 74 -10.02 -0.62 3.63
C GLY A 74 -8.69 -1.38 3.66
N ARG A 75 -7.57 -0.66 3.60
CA ARG A 75 -6.22 -1.25 3.45
C ARG A 75 -5.63 -1.76 4.76
N ALA A 76 -5.85 -1.07 5.87
CA ALA A 76 -5.23 -1.39 7.16
C ALA A 76 -6.03 -2.35 8.05
N GLN A 77 -7.11 -2.97 7.56
CA GLN A 77 -8.02 -3.80 8.38
C GLN A 77 -7.34 -4.97 9.08
N ALA A 78 -6.43 -5.63 8.37
CA ALA A 78 -5.69 -6.77 8.90
C ALA A 78 -4.73 -6.36 10.02
N LEU A 79 -4.24 -5.10 9.99
CA LEU A 79 -3.39 -4.51 11.02
C LEU A 79 -4.22 -4.01 12.21
N LYS A 80 -5.47 -3.59 11.98
CA LYS A 80 -6.45 -3.17 13.01
C LYS A 80 -7.06 -4.37 13.77
N ARG A 81 -6.27 -5.39 14.13
CA ARG A 81 -6.77 -6.60 14.82
C ARG A 81 -7.58 -6.21 16.06
N SER A 82 -8.89 -6.43 16.00
CA SER A 82 -9.82 -6.31 17.12
C SER A 82 -9.58 -7.49 18.06
N HIS A 83 -9.19 -7.19 19.31
CA HIS A 83 -9.29 -8.05 20.49
C HIS A 83 -8.85 -9.52 20.34
N GLY A 84 -7.56 -9.82 20.44
CA GLY A 84 -7.16 -11.22 20.67
C GLY A 84 -5.66 -11.53 20.67
N ARG A 85 -4.83 -10.66 20.10
CA ARG A 85 -3.38 -10.78 20.21
C ARG A 85 -2.78 -9.40 20.03
N LYS A 86 -2.36 -8.78 21.13
CA LYS A 86 -1.47 -7.62 21.08
C LYS A 86 -0.35 -7.97 20.11
N ILE A 87 -0.28 -7.30 18.96
CA ILE A 87 1.01 -7.05 18.35
C ILE A 87 1.70 -6.15 19.37
N MET A 88 2.45 -6.77 20.28
CA MET A 88 3.40 -6.14 21.21
C MET A 88 3.04 -4.70 21.63
N GLY A 89 1.95 -4.55 22.39
CA GLY A 89 1.64 -3.30 23.10
C GLY A 89 1.08 -2.13 22.28
N VAL A 90 0.81 -2.28 20.98
CA VAL A 90 0.31 -1.16 20.16
C VAL A 90 -1.19 -0.94 20.35
N LYS A 91 -1.58 0.27 20.82
CA LYS A 91 -2.99 0.72 20.80
C LYS A 91 -3.40 1.01 19.35
N THR A 92 -4.46 0.37 18.88
CA THR A 92 -5.09 0.62 17.57
C THR A 92 -5.63 2.04 17.52
N TYR A 93 -5.23 2.81 16.50
CA TYR A 93 -5.74 4.16 16.25
C TYR A 93 -6.67 4.14 15.05
N THR A 94 -7.92 4.52 15.26
CA THR A 94 -8.81 5.01 14.21
C THR A 94 -8.28 6.38 13.79
N LEU A 95 -8.21 6.69 12.49
CA LEU A 95 -7.94 8.07 12.04
C LEU A 95 -9.09 8.95 12.56
N GLU A 96 -8.93 9.51 13.77
CA GLU A 96 -9.98 10.28 14.42
C GLU A 96 -10.30 11.50 13.57
N LYS A 97 -11.57 11.90 13.66
CA LYS A 97 -12.21 13.00 12.94
C LYS A 97 -11.67 14.40 13.31
N SER A 98 -10.46 14.47 13.86
CA SER A 98 -9.84 15.62 14.48
C SER A 98 -8.53 15.94 13.76
N THR A 99 -8.63 16.90 12.83
CA THR A 99 -7.57 17.87 12.49
C THR A 99 -6.13 17.36 12.51
N GLY A 100 -5.59 17.02 11.33
CA GLY A 100 -4.22 17.33 10.85
C GLY A 100 -2.98 17.06 11.72
N SER A 101 -3.08 16.47 12.93
CA SER A 101 -2.03 16.59 13.95
C SER A 101 -1.20 15.33 14.19
N SER A 102 -1.52 14.20 13.56
CA SER A 102 -0.89 12.89 13.83
C SER A 102 0.14 12.41 12.80
N LEU A 103 0.60 13.27 11.88
CA LEU A 103 1.67 12.96 10.90
C LEU A 103 2.92 13.86 11.09
N ARG A 104 3.13 14.40 12.30
CA ARG A 104 4.22 15.35 12.61
C ARG A 104 5.63 14.78 12.41
N SER A 105 5.78 13.45 12.31
CA SER A 105 7.06 12.77 12.12
C SER A 105 7.43 12.51 10.66
N ILE A 106 6.53 12.75 9.70
CA ILE A 106 6.81 12.50 8.28
C ILE A 106 7.44 13.75 7.67
N HIS A 107 8.76 13.76 7.52
CA HIS A 107 9.50 14.83 6.83
C HIS A 107 9.42 14.74 5.29
N SER A 108 8.64 13.79 4.75
CA SER A 108 8.64 13.39 3.34
C SER A 108 7.26 13.52 2.71
N THR A 109 7.22 13.71 1.39
CA THR A 109 5.95 13.70 0.66
C THR A 109 5.39 12.28 0.62
N THR A 110 4.16 12.09 1.11
CA THR A 110 3.46 10.79 1.07
C THR A 110 2.32 10.85 0.06
N VAL A 111 2.35 9.97 -0.93
CA VAL A 111 1.31 9.89 -1.96
C VAL A 111 0.54 8.60 -1.77
N PHE A 112 -0.71 8.72 -1.35
CA PHE A 112 -1.64 7.60 -1.27
C PHE A 112 -2.38 7.47 -2.60
N ILE A 113 -2.26 6.30 -3.24
CA ILE A 113 -2.77 6.09 -4.61
C ILE A 113 -3.86 5.05 -4.57
N ALA A 114 -5.07 5.37 -5.03
CA ALA A 114 -6.14 4.41 -5.23
C ALA A 114 -6.60 4.37 -6.69
N LEU A 115 -7.14 3.23 -7.09
CA LEU A 115 -7.64 2.99 -8.44
C LEU A 115 -9.16 2.76 -8.39
N ASN A 116 -9.89 3.48 -9.22
CA ASN A 116 -11.25 3.13 -9.59
C ASN A 116 -11.28 2.62 -11.04
N ARG A 117 -12.44 2.17 -11.52
CA ARG A 117 -12.65 1.71 -12.90
C ARG A 117 -12.30 2.75 -13.98
N GLN A 118 -12.33 4.03 -13.63
CA GLN A 118 -12.19 5.13 -14.58
C GLN A 118 -11.02 6.05 -14.27
N GLU A 119 -10.57 6.14 -13.02
CA GLU A 119 -9.55 7.11 -12.62
C GLU A 119 -8.57 6.55 -11.59
N ILE A 120 -7.34 7.04 -11.66
CA ILE A 120 -6.31 6.93 -10.63
C ILE A 120 -6.41 8.19 -9.78
N ILE A 121 -6.47 8.01 -8.47
CA ILE A 121 -6.60 9.09 -7.51
C ILE A 121 -5.39 9.13 -6.61
N PHE A 122 -4.86 10.34 -6.44
CA PHE A 122 -3.67 10.61 -5.65
C PHE A 122 -4.05 11.58 -4.53
N TRP A 123 -3.91 11.13 -3.28
CA TRP A 123 -3.92 12.01 -2.12
C TRP A 123 -2.47 12.30 -1.76
N VAL A 124 -2.07 13.55 -1.93
CA VAL A 124 -0.74 14.02 -1.55
C VAL A 124 -0.80 14.59 -0.15
N ILE A 125 -0.09 13.95 0.76
CA ILE A 125 -0.08 14.22 2.19
C ILE A 125 1.31 14.75 2.53
N ARG A 126 1.34 15.96 3.07
CA ARG A 126 2.54 16.64 3.55
C ARG A 126 2.33 17.06 5.00
N LYS A 127 3.44 17.28 5.70
CA LYS A 127 3.42 17.73 7.08
C LYS A 127 2.87 19.16 7.14
N ASP A 128 1.94 19.38 8.06
CA ASP A 128 1.35 20.69 8.36
C ASP A 128 0.62 21.35 7.16
N GLU A 129 0.22 20.55 6.17
CA GLU A 129 -0.53 21.00 4.99
C GLU A 129 -1.84 20.22 4.83
N GLU A 130 -2.83 20.83 4.15
CA GLU A 130 -4.05 20.12 3.77
C GLU A 130 -3.76 19.08 2.69
N VAL A 131 -4.53 17.98 2.73
CA VAL A 131 -4.40 16.89 1.75
C VAL A 131 -4.80 17.41 0.38
N THR A 132 -3.85 17.36 -0.57
CA THR A 132 -4.09 17.78 -1.95
C THR A 132 -4.54 16.58 -2.79
N LEU A 133 -5.63 16.72 -3.53
CA LEU A 133 -6.17 15.67 -4.40
C LEU A 133 -5.75 15.90 -5.87
N ARG A 134 -5.20 14.88 -6.51
CA ARG A 134 -4.96 14.82 -7.96
C ARG A 134 -5.66 13.60 -8.56
N ARG A 135 -6.04 13.69 -9.83
CA ARG A 135 -6.80 12.64 -10.54
C ARG A 135 -6.22 12.42 -11.94
N ARG A 136 -6.32 11.19 -12.43
CA ARG A 136 -5.95 10.83 -13.80
C ARG A 136 -6.94 9.81 -14.36
N GLU A 137 -7.63 10.14 -15.45
CA GLU A 137 -8.71 9.31 -16.03
C GLU A 137 -8.21 8.11 -16.87
N ASP A 138 -6.89 7.93 -16.99
CA ASP A 138 -6.30 7.01 -17.95
C ASP A 138 -5.89 5.66 -17.35
N VAL A 139 -6.85 5.00 -16.69
CA VAL A 139 -6.63 3.70 -16.04
C VAL A 139 -6.36 2.58 -17.04
N ARG A 140 -7.01 2.61 -18.21
CA ARG A 140 -6.85 1.55 -19.21
C ARG A 140 -5.44 1.54 -19.77
N THR A 141 -4.92 2.72 -20.14
CA THR A 141 -3.54 2.86 -20.63
C THR A 141 -2.57 2.46 -19.53
N PHE A 142 -2.80 2.87 -18.28
CA PHE A 142 -1.99 2.39 -17.15
C PHE A 142 -1.96 0.86 -17.05
N LEU A 143 -3.11 0.18 -17.08
CA LEU A 143 -3.15 -1.27 -16.98
C LEU A 143 -2.47 -1.95 -18.17
N SER A 144 -2.66 -1.44 -19.40
CA SER A 144 -1.98 -1.99 -20.58
C SER A 144 -0.47 -1.81 -20.52
N THR A 145 0.01 -0.60 -20.19
CA THR A 145 1.45 -0.30 -20.09
C THR A 145 2.07 -1.12 -18.95
N LEU A 146 1.40 -1.25 -17.81
CA LEU A 146 1.89 -2.08 -16.70
C LEU A 146 1.95 -3.56 -17.10
N HIS A 147 0.92 -4.10 -17.75
CA HIS A 147 0.93 -5.48 -18.24
C HIS A 147 2.08 -5.72 -19.21
N HIS A 148 2.30 -4.82 -20.17
CA HIS A 148 3.40 -4.92 -21.13
C HIS A 148 4.77 -4.87 -20.43
N THR A 149 4.94 -3.92 -19.50
CA THR A 149 6.18 -3.77 -18.71
C THR A 149 6.48 -5.01 -17.86
N THR A 150 5.45 -5.60 -17.24
CA THR A 150 5.61 -6.72 -16.29
C THR A 150 5.73 -8.09 -16.97
N LEU A 151 5.10 -8.28 -18.13
CA LEU A 151 5.07 -9.56 -18.85
C LEU A 151 6.10 -9.64 -19.99
N ASP A 152 6.36 -8.54 -20.69
CA ASP A 152 7.08 -8.58 -21.97
C ASP A 152 8.51 -7.99 -21.89
N GLU A 153 8.79 -7.07 -20.96
CA GLU A 153 10.04 -6.30 -20.96
C GLU A 153 10.90 -6.48 -19.69
N ILE A 154 11.33 -7.71 -19.41
CA ILE A 154 12.50 -7.94 -18.56
C ILE A 154 13.76 -7.69 -19.40
N GLY A 155 14.03 -6.43 -19.77
CA GLY A 155 15.19 -6.07 -20.60
C GLY A 155 15.26 -4.60 -21.05
N VAL A 156 16.35 -4.26 -21.76
CA VAL A 156 16.79 -2.90 -22.18
C VAL A 156 15.75 -2.10 -23.00
N ARG A 157 14.67 -2.72 -23.49
CA ARG A 157 13.61 -2.06 -24.27
C ARG A 157 12.52 -1.38 -23.43
N ALA A 158 12.50 -1.64 -22.11
CA ALA A 158 11.50 -1.11 -21.17
C ALA A 158 11.50 0.42 -20.97
N GLY A 159 12.40 1.16 -21.60
CA GLY A 159 12.57 2.60 -21.35
C GLY A 159 11.35 3.45 -21.73
N GLU A 160 10.69 3.15 -22.85
CA GLU A 160 9.48 3.86 -23.27
C GLU A 160 8.31 3.56 -22.31
N SER A 161 8.13 2.29 -21.96
CA SER A 161 7.12 1.85 -20.99
C SER A 161 7.33 2.47 -19.60
N PHE A 162 8.58 2.59 -19.13
CA PHE A 162 8.89 3.26 -17.86
C PHE A 162 8.63 4.76 -17.87
N LYS A 163 8.80 5.41 -19.03
CA LYS A 163 8.45 6.82 -19.20
C LYS A 163 6.93 7.02 -19.22
N GLU A 164 6.19 6.16 -19.91
CA GLU A 164 4.72 6.19 -19.88
C GLU A 164 4.18 5.97 -18.47
N LEU A 165 4.71 4.98 -17.73
CA LEU A 165 4.33 4.76 -16.33
C LEU A 165 4.69 5.96 -15.44
N PHE A 166 5.81 6.64 -15.70
CA PHE A 166 6.13 7.89 -15.01
C PHE A 166 5.07 8.96 -15.28
N ASP A 167 4.69 9.16 -16.55
CA ASP A 167 3.71 10.17 -16.95
C ASP A 167 2.31 9.90 -16.40
N LEU A 168 1.96 8.63 -16.23
CA LEU A 168 0.67 8.20 -15.68
C LEU A 168 0.61 8.30 -14.15
N ILE A 169 1.72 8.07 -13.45
CA ILE A 169 1.71 7.86 -12.00
C ILE A 169 2.39 8.99 -11.23
N ILE A 170 3.54 9.47 -11.72
CA ILE A 170 4.40 10.41 -10.98
C ILE A 170 4.18 11.83 -11.48
N ALA A 171 4.08 12.04 -12.79
CA ALA A 171 3.84 13.37 -13.35
C ALA A 171 2.60 14.10 -12.78
N PRO A 172 1.46 13.44 -12.46
CA PRO A 172 0.31 14.11 -11.87
C PRO A 172 0.54 14.75 -10.49
N VAL A 173 1.60 14.32 -9.79
CA VAL A 173 1.95 14.76 -8.44
C VAL A 173 3.36 15.34 -8.34
N ALA A 174 4.12 15.38 -9.45
CA ALA A 174 5.54 15.73 -9.45
C ALA A 174 5.80 17.15 -8.90
N ASP A 175 4.90 18.10 -9.15
CA ASP A 175 4.97 19.47 -8.64
C ASP A 175 4.72 19.59 -7.13
N LEU A 176 4.26 18.51 -6.51
CA LEU A 176 3.99 18.42 -5.07
C LEU A 176 5.04 17.59 -4.32
N VAL A 177 6.00 16.99 -5.03
CA VAL A 177 7.10 16.23 -4.44
C VAL A 177 8.27 17.18 -4.17
N TYR A 178 8.48 17.49 -2.89
CA TYR A 178 9.60 18.32 -2.44
C TYR A 178 10.67 17.48 -1.74
N GLY A 179 11.93 17.82 -2.00
CA GLY A 179 13.09 17.10 -1.48
C GLY A 179 13.33 15.77 -2.20
N ASN A 180 14.15 14.92 -1.58
CA ASN A 180 14.65 13.69 -2.21
C ASN A 180 13.97 12.43 -1.66
N ASP A 181 12.87 12.56 -0.91
CA ASP A 181 12.21 11.45 -0.23
C ASP A 181 10.73 11.37 -0.62
N LEU A 182 10.34 10.26 -1.23
CA LEU A 182 8.97 10.01 -1.67
C LEU A 182 8.45 8.69 -1.08
N ILE A 183 7.33 8.78 -0.36
CA ILE A 183 6.62 7.61 0.18
C ILE A 183 5.38 7.37 -0.67
N LEU A 184 5.23 6.16 -1.20
CA LEU A 184 4.08 5.75 -1.99
C LEU A 184 3.27 4.72 -1.22
N VAL A 185 1.95 4.92 -1.19
CA VAL A 185 0.96 3.95 -0.67
C VAL A 185 0.14 3.42 -1.84
N PRO A 186 0.67 2.47 -2.64
CA PRO A 186 -0.03 1.92 -3.78
C PRO A 186 -1.15 0.96 -3.36
N GLU A 187 -2.05 0.65 -4.29
CA GLU A 187 -3.07 -0.39 -4.14
C GLU A 187 -3.21 -1.24 -5.41
N GLY A 188 -3.48 -2.52 -5.22
CA GLY A 188 -3.81 -3.44 -6.30
C GLY A 188 -2.66 -3.52 -7.32
N PRO A 189 -2.91 -3.34 -8.63
CA PRO A 189 -1.88 -3.45 -9.66
C PRO A 189 -0.77 -2.40 -9.52
N LEU A 190 -1.03 -1.25 -8.87
CA LEU A 190 0.01 -0.25 -8.60
C LEU A 190 1.14 -0.80 -7.72
N CYS A 191 0.90 -1.85 -6.94
CA CYS A 191 1.93 -2.51 -6.15
C CYS A 191 3.00 -3.22 -7.01
N LEU A 192 2.72 -3.47 -8.29
CA LEU A 192 3.64 -4.12 -9.23
C LEU A 192 4.51 -3.13 -10.02
N VAL A 193 4.23 -1.83 -9.90
CA VAL A 193 4.96 -0.79 -10.63
C VAL A 193 6.41 -0.76 -10.13
N PRO A 194 7.41 -0.82 -11.02
CA PRO A 194 8.81 -0.73 -10.65
C PRO A 194 9.21 0.74 -10.43
N TYR A 195 8.68 1.37 -9.37
CA TYR A 195 8.81 2.81 -9.12
C TYR A 195 10.25 3.33 -9.20
N ALA A 196 11.21 2.57 -8.70
CA ALA A 196 12.63 2.90 -8.74
C ALA A 196 13.18 3.05 -10.18
N ALA A 197 12.63 2.27 -11.13
CA ALA A 197 13.05 2.22 -12.53
C ALA A 197 12.21 3.11 -13.45
N LEU A 198 11.24 3.87 -12.92
CA LEU A 198 10.51 4.85 -13.73
C LEU A 198 11.47 5.94 -14.21
N MET A 199 11.33 6.35 -15.47
CA MET A 199 12.20 7.36 -16.08
C MET A 199 11.51 8.72 -16.08
N ASN A 200 12.20 9.73 -15.57
CA ASN A 200 11.72 11.11 -15.64
C ASN A 200 11.88 11.69 -17.07
N PRO A 201 11.37 12.90 -17.35
CA PRO A 201 11.51 13.53 -18.68
C PRO A 201 12.96 13.80 -19.11
N LYS A 202 13.92 13.79 -18.18
CA LYS A 202 15.37 13.91 -18.43
C LYS A 202 16.04 12.57 -18.74
N GLN A 203 15.28 11.48 -18.80
CA GLN A 203 15.77 10.10 -18.96
C GLN A 203 16.63 9.58 -17.81
N GLU A 204 16.44 10.12 -16.60
CA GLU A 204 17.07 9.62 -15.38
C GLU A 204 16.08 8.70 -14.65
N TYR A 205 16.60 7.65 -14.03
CA TYR A 205 15.78 6.77 -13.22
C TYR A 205 15.41 7.45 -11.91
N LEU A 206 14.19 7.21 -11.42
CA LEU A 206 13.75 7.84 -10.18
C LEU A 206 14.63 7.50 -8.98
N CYS A 207 15.21 6.30 -8.91
CA CYS A 207 16.11 5.93 -7.81
C CYS A 207 17.43 6.72 -7.80
N GLU A 208 17.80 7.39 -8.89
CA GLU A 208 19.01 8.22 -8.97
C GLU A 208 18.83 9.58 -8.26
N SER A 209 17.58 10.05 -8.15
CA SER A 209 17.25 11.36 -7.60
C SER A 209 16.36 11.32 -6.36
N LEU A 210 15.55 10.26 -6.20
CA LEU A 210 14.59 10.09 -5.12
C LEU A 210 14.82 8.78 -4.37
N LYS A 211 14.84 8.89 -3.04
CA LYS A 211 14.65 7.77 -2.12
C LYS A 211 13.17 7.40 -2.09
N ILE A 212 12.84 6.38 -2.86
CA ILE A 212 11.48 5.84 -2.94
C ILE A 212 11.25 4.82 -1.83
N ARG A 213 10.15 4.98 -1.08
CA ARG A 213 9.68 4.04 -0.06
C ARG A 213 8.26 3.60 -0.38
N LEU A 214 8.03 2.29 -0.38
CA LEU A 214 6.69 1.72 -0.56
C LEU A 214 6.16 1.23 0.78
N ILE A 215 4.90 1.56 1.08
CA ILE A 215 4.20 1.11 2.27
C ILE A 215 2.79 0.63 1.90
N PRO A 216 2.24 -0.39 2.58
CA PRO A 216 0.94 -0.94 2.23
C PRO A 216 -0.24 -0.11 2.77
N SER A 217 -0.01 0.74 3.78
CA SER A 217 -1.04 1.60 4.38
C SER A 217 -0.42 2.76 5.17
N LEU A 218 -1.16 3.84 5.39
CA LEU A 218 -0.74 4.95 6.27
C LEU A 218 -0.63 4.48 7.72
N THR A 219 -1.45 3.52 8.14
CA THR A 219 -1.33 2.87 9.45
C THR A 219 0.04 2.22 9.60
N THR A 220 0.52 1.50 8.58
CA THR A 220 1.89 0.92 8.59
C THR A 220 2.96 2.00 8.71
N LEU A 221 2.81 3.12 8.00
CA LEU A 221 3.75 4.23 8.12
C LEU A 221 3.87 4.71 9.56
N LYS A 222 2.72 4.95 10.21
CA LYS A 222 2.66 5.39 11.60
C LYS A 222 3.31 4.39 12.56
N LEU A 223 3.09 3.09 12.34
CA LEU A 223 3.71 2.04 13.15
C LEU A 223 5.25 2.04 13.04
N ILE A 224 5.77 2.36 11.85
CA ILE A 224 7.21 2.40 11.59
C ILE A 224 7.83 3.72 12.11
N THR A 225 7.11 4.83 12.04
CA THR A 225 7.61 6.14 12.51
C THR A 225 7.52 6.32 14.01
N ASP A 226 6.53 5.69 14.66
CA ASP A 226 6.28 5.79 16.10
C ASP A 226 6.35 4.41 16.78
N PRO A 227 7.49 3.69 16.71
CA PRO A 227 7.61 2.35 17.27
C PRO A 227 7.65 2.38 18.82
N PRO A 228 7.08 1.38 19.51
CA PRO A 228 7.33 1.17 20.94
C PRO A 228 8.82 1.05 21.25
N ALA A 229 9.25 1.45 22.46
CA ALA A 229 10.66 1.47 22.86
C ALA A 229 11.39 0.13 22.65
N ASP A 230 10.69 -0.99 22.78
CA ASP A 230 11.24 -2.36 22.67
C ASP A 230 11.00 -3.01 21.29
N PHE A 231 10.52 -2.25 20.30
CA PHE A 231 10.13 -2.81 19.01
C PHE A 231 11.32 -3.23 18.13
N HIS A 232 12.42 -2.48 18.20
CA HIS A 232 13.63 -2.78 17.45
C HIS A 232 14.66 -3.43 18.38
N ASN A 233 14.86 -4.74 18.24
CA ASN A 233 16.06 -5.36 18.78
C ASN A 233 17.26 -4.90 17.93
N LYS A 234 18.14 -4.10 18.54
CA LYS A 234 19.36 -3.58 17.87
C LYS A 234 20.50 -4.61 17.86
N THR A 235 20.27 -5.81 18.39
CA THR A 235 21.27 -6.87 18.54
C THR A 235 20.84 -8.14 17.81
N GLY A 236 21.78 -8.69 17.02
CA GLY A 236 21.58 -9.88 16.19
C GLY A 236 21.08 -9.57 14.78
N ALA A 237 21.40 -10.47 13.84
CA ALA A 237 20.90 -10.46 12.47
C ALA A 237 20.33 -11.84 12.14
N LEU A 238 19.26 -11.91 11.34
CA LEU A 238 18.81 -13.18 10.76
C LEU A 238 19.22 -13.20 9.29
N LEU A 239 20.07 -14.17 8.93
CA LEU A 239 20.53 -14.34 7.56
C LEU A 239 19.90 -15.61 6.98
N VAL A 240 19.21 -15.45 5.85
CA VAL A 240 18.55 -16.55 5.14
C VAL A 240 19.06 -16.56 3.70
N GLY A 241 19.66 -17.68 3.29
CA GLY A 241 20.17 -17.89 1.94
C GLY A 241 19.81 -19.28 1.45
N ASP A 242 19.46 -19.39 0.17
CA ASP A 242 19.07 -20.65 -0.47
C ASP A 242 17.94 -21.42 0.27
N PRO A 243 16.76 -20.80 0.50
CA PRO A 243 15.69 -21.44 1.24
C PRO A 243 15.11 -22.64 0.49
N TYR A 244 15.19 -23.82 1.10
CA TYR A 244 14.59 -25.05 0.58
C TYR A 244 13.13 -25.19 1.02
N LEU A 245 12.22 -25.41 0.07
CA LEU A 245 10.79 -25.65 0.33
C LEU A 245 10.43 -27.11 0.01
N GLU A 246 9.98 -27.87 1.00
CA GLU A 246 9.42 -29.22 0.80
C GLU A 246 7.95 -29.12 0.32
N GLY A 247 7.57 -29.84 -0.75
CA GLY A 247 6.16 -30.11 -1.09
C GLY A 247 5.50 -29.30 -2.22
N ARG A 248 6.13 -28.24 -2.74
CA ARG A 248 5.72 -27.58 -4.01
C ARG A 248 6.93 -27.48 -4.92
N ARG A 249 6.73 -27.75 -6.22
CA ARG A 249 7.73 -27.79 -7.33
C ARG A 249 9.15 -27.44 -6.89
N LYS A 250 10.05 -28.43 -6.91
CA LYS A 250 11.47 -28.28 -6.55
C LYS A 250 12.04 -27.04 -7.27
N LEU A 251 12.23 -25.96 -6.53
CA LEU A 251 12.97 -24.79 -7.03
C LEU A 251 14.44 -25.18 -7.16
N CYS A 252 15.11 -24.62 -8.16
CA CYS A 252 16.55 -24.84 -8.33
C CYS A 252 17.29 -24.29 -7.11
N GLU A 253 18.29 -25.03 -6.63
CA GLU A 253 19.19 -24.58 -5.59
C GLU A 253 19.92 -23.30 -6.04
N LEU A 254 20.16 -22.38 -5.11
CA LEU A 254 20.82 -21.10 -5.33
C LEU A 254 22.21 -21.11 -4.65
N PRO A 255 23.18 -21.85 -5.20
CA PRO A 255 24.47 -22.10 -4.53
C PRO A 255 25.27 -20.81 -4.28
N TYR A 256 25.07 -19.77 -5.08
CA TYR A 256 25.72 -18.48 -4.88
C TYR A 256 25.06 -17.64 -3.77
N ALA A 257 23.73 -17.70 -3.65
CA ALA A 257 23.03 -17.05 -2.53
C ALA A 257 23.43 -17.69 -1.19
N LYS A 258 23.63 -19.01 -1.17
CA LYS A 258 24.21 -19.72 -0.03
C LYS A 258 25.60 -19.19 0.35
N LYS A 259 26.52 -19.12 -0.63
CA LYS A 259 27.88 -18.59 -0.41
C LYS A 259 27.88 -17.14 0.07
N GLU A 260 27.02 -16.30 -0.48
CA GLU A 260 26.89 -14.89 -0.10
C GLU A 260 26.45 -14.75 1.36
N VAL A 261 25.41 -15.49 1.76
CA VAL A 261 24.91 -15.46 3.14
C VAL A 261 25.92 -16.02 4.13
N GLU A 262 26.70 -17.05 3.77
CA GLU A 262 27.83 -17.52 4.57
C GLU A 262 28.92 -16.44 4.73
N MET A 263 29.20 -15.67 3.68
CA MET A 263 30.17 -14.58 3.72
C MET A 263 29.69 -13.44 4.63
N ILE A 264 28.45 -13.00 4.47
CA ILE A 264 27.83 -11.95 5.31
C ILE A 264 27.75 -12.41 6.77
N GLY A 265 27.45 -13.68 7.02
CA GLY A 265 27.41 -14.25 8.37
C GLY A 265 28.74 -14.16 9.10
N ARG A 266 29.87 -14.39 8.40
CA ARG A 266 31.21 -14.19 8.97
C ARG A 266 31.47 -12.74 9.34
N ILE A 267 31.04 -11.79 8.51
CA ILE A 267 31.22 -10.34 8.76
C ILE A 267 30.39 -9.90 9.97
N LEU A 268 29.16 -10.39 10.08
CA LEU A 268 28.22 -10.03 11.15
C LEU A 268 28.36 -10.89 12.42
N GLY A 269 29.33 -11.82 12.45
CA GLY A 269 29.51 -12.76 13.57
C GLY A 269 28.27 -13.60 13.87
N THR A 270 27.43 -13.86 12.85
CA THR A 270 26.14 -14.54 13.01
C THR A 270 26.05 -15.75 12.08
N ALA A 271 25.65 -16.91 12.62
CA ALA A 271 25.48 -18.12 11.82
C ALA A 271 24.27 -18.00 10.86
N PRO A 272 24.43 -18.31 9.57
CA PRO A 272 23.33 -18.28 8.63
C PRO A 272 22.33 -19.42 8.88
N SER A 273 21.04 -19.13 8.73
CA SER A 273 19.99 -20.13 8.80
C SER A 273 19.89 -20.86 7.46
N LEU A 274 20.60 -21.98 7.34
CA LEU A 274 20.58 -22.90 6.20
C LEU A 274 19.58 -24.07 6.41
N GLU A 275 18.77 -24.00 7.47
CA GLU A 275 17.85 -25.09 7.83
C GLU A 275 16.66 -25.23 6.86
N LYS A 276 16.18 -26.48 6.75
CA LYS A 276 14.96 -26.84 6.03
C LYS A 276 13.77 -26.09 6.64
N TRP A 277 13.17 -25.18 5.88
CA TRP A 277 11.95 -24.50 6.31
C TRP A 277 10.76 -25.45 6.15
N ARG A 278 10.40 -26.17 7.22
CA ARG A 278 9.03 -26.66 7.38
C ARG A 278 8.16 -25.48 7.81
N LEU A 279 7.18 -25.13 6.99
CA LEU A 279 6.05 -24.31 7.44
C LEU A 279 5.52 -24.96 8.72
N LYS A 280 5.72 -24.31 9.88
CA LYS A 280 5.00 -24.68 11.10
C LYS A 280 3.54 -24.34 10.87
N GLU A 281 2.76 -25.31 10.37
CA GLU A 281 1.32 -25.34 10.63
C GLU A 281 1.16 -25.35 12.15
N LYS A 282 0.72 -24.22 12.69
CA LYS A 282 0.31 -24.14 14.08
C LYS A 282 -1.03 -24.88 14.18
N SER A 283 -0.99 -26.08 14.76
CA SER A 283 -2.14 -26.70 15.42
C SER A 283 -2.68 -25.79 16.54
#